data_AF-A0A258TTB8-F1
#
_entry.id   AF-A0A258TTB8-F1
#
_cell.length_a   1.000
_cell.length_b   1.000
_cell.length_c   1.000
_cell.angle_alpha   90.00
_cell.angle_beta   90.00
_cell.angle_gamma   90.00
#
_symmetry.space_group_name_H-M   'P 1'
#
loop_
_entity.id
_entity.type
_entity.pdbx_description
1 polymer ?
#
loop_
_entity_poly.entity_id
_entity_poly.type
_entity_poly.pdbx_seq_one_letter_code
_entity_poly.pdbx_strand_id
1 'polypeptide(L)'
;AVQVSPAKSSLKSDTALLQKVENTLQLAGITFNGIYLDASGVKVRFANPEDQIKAKDKLIANLGKDYTVALNLLSQTPNWLLAIGAKPMYLGLDLRGGVHFLLQVDMKAALDKAAESSVGDFRTSLRKEKVNYFGISREGQQVIVKFDNAEEATKAERILSKDYPDLTYTVSGSGKDITLSANMGVASQKRTQEFALKQNLQTLHNRINELGVAEPIVQQQGLDRIVVQLPGVQDTAKAKEILGRTATLEIRLVDEEKTDFATLEKATNGQVPFGDELYKDREGRPILVKKSVVLTGDRITDAGPGVDGQNGSSVVNVTLDGRGAGIFKNVTRDNVGKRMAILLIEKGNTEVITAPVINEEIGGGRVQISGMANVQEATDVSLLLRAGALAAPMEIIEERTVGPSMGEENIKRGVHSTLWGFAAIAA
;
A
#
# COMPACT_ATOMS: atom_id res chain seq x y z
N ALA A 1 -12.40 -23.92 -6.83
CA ALA A 1 -11.12 -24.49 -7.30
C ALA A 1 -10.02 -24.00 -6.37
N VAL A 2 -8.94 -24.77 -6.21
CA VAL A 2 -7.75 -24.35 -5.47
C VAL A 2 -6.68 -24.01 -6.50
N GLN A 3 -6.06 -22.85 -6.39
CA GLN A 3 -4.94 -22.43 -7.21
C GLN A 3 -3.67 -22.42 -6.36
N VAL A 4 -2.61 -23.02 -6.89
CA VAL A 4 -1.29 -23.05 -6.29
C VAL A 4 -0.34 -22.31 -7.22
N SER A 5 0.16 -21.18 -6.78
CA SER A 5 1.12 -20.33 -7.52
C SER A 5 2.44 -20.24 -6.77
N PRO A 6 3.58 -20.10 -7.47
CA PRO A 6 4.86 -19.81 -6.83
C PRO A 6 4.81 -18.47 -6.07
N ALA A 7 5.27 -18.42 -4.82
CA ALA A 7 5.32 -17.19 -4.03
C ALA A 7 6.55 -16.32 -4.34
N LYS A 8 7.56 -16.91 -5.00
CA LYS A 8 8.81 -16.26 -5.40
C LYS A 8 9.02 -16.44 -6.89
N SER A 9 9.54 -15.41 -7.54
CA SER A 9 9.80 -15.40 -8.99
C SER A 9 10.93 -16.35 -9.44
N SER A 10 11.72 -16.90 -8.51
CA SER A 10 12.71 -17.94 -8.78
C SER A 10 12.11 -19.34 -8.99
N LEU A 11 10.84 -19.54 -8.58
CA LEU A 11 10.13 -20.82 -8.67
C LEU A 11 9.18 -20.79 -9.88
N LYS A 12 9.16 -21.89 -10.64
CA LYS A 12 8.34 -22.01 -11.86
C LYS A 12 7.09 -22.83 -11.60
N SER A 13 6.00 -22.46 -12.26
CA SER A 13 4.80 -23.28 -12.41
C SER A 13 5.08 -24.35 -13.46
N ASP A 14 5.58 -25.51 -13.04
CA ASP A 14 6.00 -26.59 -13.92
C ASP A 14 5.25 -27.90 -13.63
N THR A 15 5.54 -28.93 -14.42
CA THR A 15 4.96 -30.27 -14.26
C THR A 15 5.34 -30.88 -12.90
N ALA A 16 6.47 -30.50 -12.31
CA ALA A 16 6.88 -30.97 -10.99
C ALA A 16 5.96 -30.43 -9.89
N LEU A 17 5.58 -29.15 -9.97
CA LEU A 17 4.56 -28.57 -9.08
C LEU A 17 3.20 -29.27 -9.26
N LEU A 18 2.78 -29.54 -10.49
CA LEU A 18 1.53 -30.26 -10.75
C LEU A 18 1.51 -31.62 -10.07
N GLN A 19 2.59 -32.39 -10.22
CA GLN A 19 2.69 -33.72 -9.65
C GLN A 19 2.78 -33.68 -8.12
N LYS A 20 3.44 -32.67 -7.54
CA LYS A 20 3.50 -32.46 -6.09
C LYS A 20 2.12 -32.12 -5.50
N VAL A 21 1.35 -31.27 -6.18
CA VAL A 21 -0.03 -30.92 -5.81
C VAL A 21 -0.93 -32.16 -5.89
N GLU A 22 -0.85 -32.92 -6.99
CA GLU A 22 -1.62 -34.15 -7.18
C GLU A 22 -1.33 -35.19 -6.09
N ASN A 23 -0.05 -35.48 -5.84
CA ASN A 23 0.35 -36.43 -4.79
C ASN A 23 -0.13 -36.00 -3.40
N THR A 24 -0.06 -34.70 -3.09
CA THR A 24 -0.52 -34.18 -1.80
C THR A 24 -2.02 -34.41 -1.60
N LEU A 25 -2.83 -34.22 -2.64
CA LEU A 25 -4.27 -34.42 -2.58
C LEU A 25 -4.66 -35.89 -2.52
N GLN A 26 -3.97 -36.75 -3.29
CA GLN A 26 -4.18 -38.19 -3.25
C GLN A 26 -3.83 -38.78 -1.88
N LEU A 27 -2.69 -38.41 -1.29
CA LEU A 27 -2.30 -38.84 0.06
C LEU A 27 -3.26 -38.35 1.14
N ALA A 28 -3.91 -37.21 0.93
CA ALA A 28 -4.92 -36.68 1.82
C ALA A 28 -6.32 -37.30 1.60
N GLY A 29 -6.50 -38.17 0.60
CA GLY A 29 -7.78 -38.81 0.27
C GLY A 29 -8.82 -37.83 -0.28
N ILE A 30 -8.41 -36.71 -0.87
CA ILE A 30 -9.32 -35.67 -1.35
C ILE A 30 -9.58 -35.86 -2.85
N THR A 31 -10.84 -36.11 -3.22
CA THR A 31 -11.26 -36.27 -4.61
C THR A 31 -11.35 -34.92 -5.33
N PHE A 32 -10.83 -34.86 -6.55
CA PHE A 32 -10.89 -33.67 -7.40
C PHE A 32 -11.40 -34.02 -8.81
N ASN A 33 -12.10 -33.08 -9.46
CA ASN A 33 -12.76 -33.27 -10.76
C ASN A 33 -11.84 -32.93 -11.93
N GLY A 34 -10.67 -32.35 -11.67
CA GLY A 34 -9.67 -32.05 -12.68
C GLY A 34 -8.52 -31.19 -12.13
N ILE A 35 -7.33 -31.41 -12.66
CA ILE A 35 -6.12 -30.65 -12.36
C ILE A 35 -5.51 -30.14 -13.67
N TYR A 36 -5.14 -28.87 -13.70
CA TYR A 36 -4.62 -28.21 -14.89
C TYR A 36 -3.42 -27.33 -14.52
N LEU A 37 -2.40 -27.32 -15.37
CA LEU A 37 -1.29 -26.37 -15.29
C LEU A 37 -1.56 -25.20 -16.22
N ASP A 38 -1.38 -23.97 -15.74
CA ASP A 38 -1.37 -22.77 -16.55
C ASP A 38 -0.16 -21.87 -16.24
N ALA A 39 -0.04 -20.74 -16.95
CA ALA A 39 1.05 -19.79 -16.76
C ALA A 39 1.10 -19.16 -15.35
N SER A 40 -0.02 -19.16 -14.64
CA SER A 40 -0.17 -18.59 -13.30
C SER A 40 -0.07 -19.63 -12.17
N GLY A 41 0.03 -20.93 -12.47
CA GLY A 41 0.09 -21.98 -11.46
C GLY A 41 -0.66 -23.26 -11.80
N VAL A 42 -0.80 -24.12 -10.79
CA VAL A 42 -1.61 -25.34 -10.84
C VAL A 42 -3.00 -25.04 -10.30
N LYS A 43 -4.04 -25.38 -11.06
CA LYS A 43 -5.44 -25.19 -10.68
C LYS A 43 -6.13 -26.55 -10.54
N VAL A 44 -6.73 -26.77 -9.38
CA VAL A 44 -7.46 -28.00 -9.05
C VAL A 44 -8.94 -27.71 -8.84
N ARG A 45 -9.81 -28.43 -9.55
CA ARG A 45 -11.27 -28.31 -9.45
C ARG A 45 -11.81 -29.37 -8.51
N PHE A 46 -12.77 -29.00 -7.67
CA PHE A 46 -13.41 -29.89 -6.71
C PHE A 46 -14.93 -29.78 -6.83
N ALA A 47 -15.63 -30.86 -6.53
CA ALA A 47 -17.09 -30.93 -6.62
C ALA A 47 -17.81 -30.06 -5.58
N ASN A 48 -17.26 -29.95 -4.37
CA ASN A 48 -17.88 -29.23 -3.26
C ASN A 48 -16.88 -28.23 -2.60
N PRO A 49 -17.37 -27.21 -1.88
CA PRO A 49 -16.50 -26.25 -1.18
C PRO A 49 -15.72 -26.82 -0.01
N GLU A 50 -16.26 -27.84 0.68
CA GLU A 50 -15.59 -28.46 1.84
C GLU A 50 -14.27 -29.14 1.45
N ASP A 51 -14.27 -29.88 0.34
CA ASP A 51 -13.06 -30.53 -0.20
C ASP A 51 -12.05 -29.49 -0.69
N GLN A 52 -12.51 -28.30 -1.14
CA GLN A 52 -11.61 -27.20 -1.49
C GLN A 52 -10.89 -26.64 -0.26
N ILE A 53 -11.59 -26.49 0.86
CA ILE A 53 -10.99 -25.99 2.11
C ILE A 53 -10.00 -27.02 2.66
N LYS A 54 -10.41 -28.29 2.75
CA LYS A 54 -9.53 -29.39 3.16
C LYS A 54 -8.29 -29.49 2.27
N ALA A 55 -8.47 -29.33 0.96
CA ALA A 55 -7.37 -29.32 0.00
C ALA A 55 -6.43 -28.14 0.21
N LYS A 56 -6.97 -26.92 0.39
CA LYS A 56 -6.17 -25.72 0.69
C LYS A 56 -5.29 -25.95 1.91
N ASP A 57 -5.87 -26.41 3.02
CA ASP A 57 -5.12 -26.55 4.28
C ASP A 57 -4.00 -27.59 4.17
N LYS A 58 -4.26 -28.71 3.49
CA LYS A 58 -3.24 -29.74 3.23
C LYS A 58 -2.16 -29.27 2.28
N LEU A 59 -2.51 -28.49 1.26
CA LEU A 59 -1.56 -27.91 0.32
C LEU A 59 -0.68 -26.84 0.99
N ILE A 60 -1.24 -25.98 1.84
CA ILE A 60 -0.46 -25.00 2.63
C ILE A 60 0.54 -25.72 3.54
N ALA A 61 0.09 -26.76 4.25
CA ALA A 61 0.94 -27.51 5.17
C ALA A 61 2.11 -28.23 4.48
N ASN A 62 1.93 -28.73 3.25
CA ASN A 62 2.94 -29.51 2.53
C ASN A 62 3.84 -28.64 1.63
N LEU A 63 3.30 -27.58 1.03
CA LEU A 63 4.06 -26.71 0.12
C LEU A 63 4.82 -25.59 0.85
N GLY A 64 4.42 -25.24 2.08
CA GLY A 64 5.11 -24.24 2.89
C GLY A 64 4.99 -22.81 2.33
N LYS A 65 5.91 -21.92 2.75
CA LYS A 65 5.87 -20.48 2.42
C LYS A 65 6.31 -20.15 0.99
N ASP A 66 6.83 -21.12 0.25
CA ASP A 66 7.36 -20.93 -1.10
C ASP A 66 6.27 -20.92 -2.18
N TYR A 67 5.04 -21.30 -1.82
CA TYR A 67 3.89 -21.32 -2.73
C TYR A 67 2.68 -20.63 -2.08
N THR A 68 1.98 -19.81 -2.86
CA THR A 68 0.70 -19.22 -2.48
C THR A 68 -0.43 -20.14 -2.90
N VAL A 69 -1.22 -20.60 -1.92
CA VAL A 69 -2.41 -21.41 -2.15
C VAL A 69 -3.64 -20.53 -1.93
N ALA A 70 -4.40 -20.30 -3.01
CA ALA A 70 -5.59 -19.47 -3.00
C ALA A 70 -6.82 -20.26 -3.45
N LEU A 71 -7.98 -19.94 -2.89
CA LEU A 71 -9.25 -20.46 -3.38
C LEU A 71 -9.70 -19.58 -4.55
N ASN A 72 -9.79 -20.19 -5.73
CA ASN A 72 -10.30 -19.55 -6.92
C ASN A 72 -11.66 -20.16 -7.29
N LEU A 73 -12.70 -19.35 -7.29
CA LEU A 73 -14.04 -19.78 -7.67
C LEU A 73 -14.17 -19.67 -9.19
N LEU A 74 -13.87 -20.77 -9.90
CA LEU A 74 -14.17 -20.87 -11.33
C LEU A 74 -15.69 -20.85 -11.52
N SER A 75 -16.14 -20.15 -12.57
CA SER A 75 -17.56 -20.14 -12.95
C SER A 75 -18.05 -21.56 -13.26
N GLN A 76 -19.20 -21.93 -12.67
CA GLN A 76 -19.89 -23.19 -12.95
C GLN A 76 -20.96 -23.05 -14.04
N THR A 77 -20.86 -22.06 -14.95
CA THR A 77 -21.84 -21.88 -16.02
C THR A 77 -21.99 -23.17 -16.83
N PRO A 78 -23.20 -23.77 -16.88
CA PRO A 78 -23.41 -24.98 -17.67
C PRO A 78 -23.06 -24.77 -19.14
N ASN A 79 -22.53 -25.80 -19.79
CA ASN A 79 -22.09 -25.71 -21.20
C ASN A 79 -23.20 -25.26 -22.15
N TRP A 80 -24.47 -25.61 -21.87
CA TRP A 80 -25.61 -25.18 -22.69
C TRP A 80 -25.87 -23.67 -22.60
N LEU A 81 -25.61 -23.03 -21.46
CA LEU A 81 -25.69 -21.59 -21.27
C LEU A 81 -24.54 -20.87 -21.98
N LEU A 82 -23.33 -21.43 -21.91
CA LEU A 82 -22.18 -20.91 -22.67
C LEU A 82 -22.39 -21.01 -24.18
N ALA A 83 -23.02 -22.08 -24.66
CA ALA A 83 -23.29 -22.31 -26.08
C ALA A 83 -24.23 -21.27 -26.70
N ILE A 84 -25.11 -20.64 -25.91
CA ILE A 84 -25.99 -19.54 -26.35
C ILE A 84 -25.38 -18.15 -26.09
N GLY A 85 -24.09 -18.09 -25.75
CA GLY A 85 -23.37 -16.84 -25.48
C GLY A 85 -23.66 -16.22 -24.11
N ALA A 86 -24.31 -16.96 -23.20
CA ALA A 86 -24.56 -16.44 -21.85
C ALA A 86 -23.25 -16.35 -21.06
N LYS A 87 -23.07 -15.24 -20.35
CA LYS A 87 -21.91 -15.00 -19.50
C LYS A 87 -22.16 -15.54 -18.08
N PRO A 88 -21.10 -15.93 -17.36
CA PRO A 88 -21.17 -16.19 -15.92
C PRO A 88 -21.91 -15.09 -15.16
N MET A 89 -22.82 -15.48 -14.26
CA MET A 89 -23.49 -14.55 -13.36
C MET A 89 -22.64 -14.32 -12.11
N TYR A 90 -22.36 -13.07 -11.78
CA TYR A 90 -21.65 -12.70 -10.58
C TYR A 90 -22.59 -12.71 -9.38
N LEU A 91 -22.15 -13.37 -8.31
CA LEU A 91 -22.90 -13.49 -7.08
C LEU A 91 -22.35 -12.47 -6.07
N GLY A 92 -23.23 -11.62 -5.55
CA GLY A 92 -22.91 -10.68 -4.47
C GLY A 92 -22.61 -11.39 -3.14
N LEU A 93 -22.23 -10.63 -2.12
CA LEU A 93 -21.87 -11.15 -0.79
C LEU A 93 -22.92 -12.11 -0.21
N ASP A 94 -24.21 -11.78 -0.37
CA ASP A 94 -25.31 -12.56 0.20
C ASP A 94 -25.53 -13.92 -0.47
N LEU A 95 -24.97 -14.12 -1.67
CA LEU A 95 -25.10 -15.34 -2.47
C LEU A 95 -23.79 -16.12 -2.56
N ARG A 96 -22.64 -15.42 -2.57
CA ARG A 96 -21.29 -16.00 -2.68
C ARG A 96 -20.64 -16.25 -1.32
N GLY A 97 -21.19 -15.67 -0.25
CA GLY A 97 -20.49 -15.48 1.01
C GLY A 97 -19.34 -14.49 0.88
N GLY A 98 -18.68 -14.20 1.98
CA GLY A 98 -17.55 -13.28 2.03
C GLY A 98 -17.54 -12.44 3.31
N VAL A 99 -16.85 -11.29 3.24
CA VAL A 99 -16.70 -10.39 4.38
C VAL A 99 -17.16 -8.98 4.04
N HIS A 100 -17.79 -8.33 5.02
CA HIS A 100 -18.17 -6.93 5.02
C HIS A 100 -17.48 -6.23 6.18
N PHE A 101 -16.69 -5.20 5.87
CA PHE A 101 -16.01 -4.36 6.83
C PHE A 101 -16.51 -2.93 6.73
N LEU A 102 -16.74 -2.33 7.90
CA LEU A 102 -16.89 -0.88 8.03
C LEU A 102 -15.62 -0.35 8.69
N LEU A 103 -14.85 0.44 7.96
CA LEU A 103 -13.63 1.08 8.44
C LEU A 103 -13.89 2.55 8.73
N GLN A 104 -13.36 3.06 9.83
CA GLN A 104 -13.38 4.47 10.20
C GLN A 104 -11.97 5.06 10.05
N VAL A 105 -11.84 6.19 9.36
CA VAL A 105 -10.58 6.90 9.16
C VAL A 105 -10.39 7.93 10.29
N ASP A 106 -9.22 7.95 10.89
CA ASP A 106 -8.87 8.94 11.93
C ASP A 106 -8.62 10.32 11.31
N MET A 107 -9.67 11.13 11.25
CA MET A 107 -9.62 12.49 10.71
C MET A 107 -8.75 13.43 11.55
N LYS A 108 -8.57 13.16 12.84
CA LYS A 108 -7.70 13.96 13.70
C LYS A 108 -6.24 13.70 13.34
N ALA A 109 -5.87 12.43 13.20
CA ALA A 109 -4.53 12.05 12.76
C ALA A 109 -4.20 12.60 11.36
N ALA A 110 -5.17 12.66 10.44
CA ALA A 110 -5.01 13.31 9.14
C ALA A 110 -4.60 14.79 9.26
N LEU A 111 -5.30 15.53 10.13
CA LEU A 111 -5.03 16.95 10.38
C LEU A 111 -3.70 17.16 11.12
N ASP A 112 -3.39 16.30 12.09
CA ASP A 112 -2.12 16.33 12.81
C ASP A 112 -0.94 16.12 11.86
N LYS A 113 -1.05 15.15 10.94
CA LYS A 113 -0.04 14.87 9.91
C LYS A 113 0.10 16.03 8.91
N ALA A 114 -1.00 16.68 8.53
CA ALA A 114 -0.97 17.87 7.68
C ALA A 114 -0.26 19.06 8.35
N ALA A 115 -0.50 19.26 9.66
CA ALA A 115 0.21 20.27 10.45
C ALA A 115 1.71 19.94 10.58
N GLU A 116 2.06 18.67 10.78
CA GLU A 116 3.45 18.23 10.82
C GLU A 116 4.17 18.42 9.47
N SER A 117 3.51 18.10 8.35
CA SER A 117 4.02 18.44 7.02
C SER A 117 4.25 19.93 6.85
N SER A 118 3.34 20.77 7.37
CA SER A 118 3.45 22.23 7.31
C SER A 118 4.70 22.76 8.03
N VAL A 119 5.14 22.10 9.11
CA VAL A 119 6.40 22.45 9.81
C VAL A 119 7.62 22.30 8.90
N GLY A 120 7.69 21.19 8.14
CA GLY A 120 8.78 20.93 7.20
C GLY A 120 8.75 21.90 6.01
N ASP A 121 7.56 22.16 5.50
CA ASP A 121 7.29 23.10 4.41
C ASP A 121 7.70 24.53 4.77
N PHE A 122 7.30 25.01 5.96
CA PHE A 122 7.67 26.33 6.46
C PHE A 122 9.19 26.45 6.65
N ARG A 123 9.82 25.42 7.21
CA ARG A 123 11.29 25.38 7.36
C ARG A 123 12.00 25.59 6.03
N THR A 124 11.48 24.95 4.99
CA THR A 124 12.06 25.00 3.63
C THR A 124 11.83 26.36 2.98
N SER A 125 10.60 26.89 3.02
CA SER A 125 10.27 28.20 2.42
C SER A 125 11.03 29.34 3.13
N LEU A 126 11.06 29.36 4.47
CA LEU A 126 11.77 30.40 5.24
C LEU A 126 13.29 30.37 5.00
N ARG A 127 13.90 29.19 4.88
CA ARG A 127 15.33 29.07 4.56
C ARG A 127 15.64 29.58 3.15
N LYS A 128 14.78 29.25 2.17
CA LYS A 128 14.93 29.68 0.78
C LYS A 128 14.92 31.20 0.65
N GLU A 129 14.03 31.87 1.37
CA GLU A 129 13.90 33.33 1.39
C GLU A 129 14.79 34.04 2.44
N LYS A 130 15.70 33.27 3.06
CA LYS A 130 16.67 33.73 4.07
C LYS A 130 16.01 34.53 5.20
N VAL A 131 14.92 33.99 5.75
CA VAL A 131 14.26 34.53 6.94
C VAL A 131 14.85 33.87 8.18
N ASN A 132 15.27 34.68 9.14
CA ASN A 132 15.84 34.19 10.40
C ASN A 132 14.70 33.78 11.35
N TYR A 133 14.76 32.56 11.88
CA TYR A 133 13.82 32.06 12.89
C TYR A 133 14.57 31.22 13.93
N PHE A 134 14.08 31.22 15.18
CA PHE A 134 14.69 30.48 16.29
C PHE A 134 14.18 29.04 16.37
N GLY A 135 12.92 28.82 16.02
CA GLY A 135 12.30 27.50 16.08
C GLY A 135 10.98 27.43 15.34
N ILE A 136 10.67 26.22 14.88
CA ILE A 136 9.36 25.88 14.32
C ILE A 136 8.88 24.66 15.09
N SER A 137 7.75 24.79 15.76
CA SER A 137 7.13 23.73 16.55
C SER A 137 5.66 23.58 16.17
N ARG A 138 5.11 22.39 16.42
CA ARG A 138 3.68 22.10 16.30
C ARG A 138 3.07 22.06 17.70
N GLU A 139 1.95 22.75 17.88
CA GLU A 139 1.10 22.66 19.06
C GLU A 139 -0.30 22.21 18.61
N GLY A 140 -0.57 20.91 18.67
CA GLY A 140 -1.79 20.33 18.09
C GLY A 140 -1.86 20.58 16.58
N GLN A 141 -2.92 21.25 16.11
CA GLN A 141 -3.09 21.59 14.68
C GLN A 141 -2.48 22.95 14.31
N GLN A 142 -1.89 23.65 15.28
CA GLN A 142 -1.26 24.94 15.07
C GLN A 142 0.24 24.77 14.83
N VAL A 143 0.76 25.49 13.84
CA VAL A 143 2.20 25.59 13.59
C VAL A 143 2.68 26.93 14.10
N ILE A 144 3.66 26.92 15.00
CA ILE A 144 4.20 28.11 15.63
C ILE A 144 5.64 28.29 15.17
N VAL A 145 5.92 29.46 14.60
CA VAL A 145 7.28 29.88 14.24
C VAL A 145 7.71 31.01 15.17
N LYS A 146 8.89 30.88 15.78
CA LYS A 146 9.44 31.86 16.73
C LYS A 146 10.50 32.74 16.05
N PHE A 147 10.43 34.04 16.28
CA PHE A 147 11.30 35.06 15.69
C PHE A 147 11.91 35.97 16.76
N ASP A 148 13.12 36.46 16.49
CA ASP A 148 13.83 37.41 17.36
C ASP A 148 13.35 38.86 17.19
N ASN A 149 12.68 39.18 16.07
CA ASN A 149 12.21 40.53 15.76
C ASN A 149 10.89 40.52 14.95
N ALA A 150 10.16 41.64 15.00
CA ALA A 150 8.84 41.79 14.37
C ALA A 150 8.91 41.88 12.84
N GLU A 151 10.02 42.37 12.30
CA GLU A 151 10.22 42.55 10.85
C GLU A 151 10.32 41.19 10.15
N GLU A 152 11.10 40.26 10.69
CA GLU A 152 11.23 38.89 10.19
C GLU A 152 9.91 38.13 10.33
N ALA A 153 9.15 38.31 11.41
CA ALA A 153 7.82 37.71 11.56
C ALA A 153 6.84 38.22 10.50
N THR A 154 6.85 39.52 10.21
CA THR A 154 6.00 40.12 9.16
C THR A 154 6.44 39.68 7.76
N LYS A 155 7.74 39.57 7.52
CA LYS A 155 8.31 39.04 6.28
C LYS A 155 7.90 37.57 6.09
N ALA A 156 8.01 36.75 7.14
CA ALA A 156 7.59 35.36 7.14
C ALA A 156 6.09 35.22 6.85
N GLU A 157 5.24 36.00 7.51
CA GLU A 157 3.79 36.00 7.26
C GLU A 157 3.48 36.27 5.80
N ARG A 158 4.14 37.26 5.18
CA ARG A 158 3.92 37.63 3.77
C ARG A 158 4.35 36.53 2.79
N ILE A 159 5.43 35.82 3.10
CA ILE A 159 5.92 34.68 2.28
C ILE A 159 4.99 33.49 2.44
N LEU A 160 4.70 33.10 3.68
CA LEU A 160 3.90 31.91 3.98
C LEU A 160 2.44 32.08 3.56
N SER A 161 1.84 33.27 3.70
CA SER A 161 0.49 33.53 3.19
C SER A 161 0.39 33.47 1.67
N LYS A 162 1.48 33.78 0.95
CA LYS A 162 1.55 33.63 -0.50
C LYS A 162 1.71 32.17 -0.91
N ASP A 163 2.60 31.43 -0.26
CA ASP A 163 2.90 30.03 -0.60
C ASP A 163 1.80 29.06 -0.11
N TYR A 164 1.12 29.39 0.99
CA TYR A 164 0.10 28.58 1.66
C TYR A 164 -1.12 29.43 2.04
N PRO A 165 -1.95 29.81 1.05
CA PRO A 165 -3.12 30.68 1.25
C PRO A 165 -4.25 30.01 2.04
N ASP A 166 -4.19 28.68 2.20
CA ASP A 166 -5.21 27.89 2.90
C ASP A 166 -5.08 27.94 4.43
N LEU A 167 -4.06 28.62 4.95
CA LEU A 167 -3.79 28.79 6.38
C LEU A 167 -4.11 30.22 6.82
N THR A 168 -4.61 30.35 8.04
CA THR A 168 -4.79 31.64 8.70
C THR A 168 -3.60 31.91 9.61
N TYR A 169 -3.03 33.11 9.47
CA TYR A 169 -1.84 33.53 10.20
C TYR A 169 -2.20 34.54 11.27
N THR A 170 -1.52 34.49 12.41
CA THR A 170 -1.65 35.46 13.48
C THR A 170 -0.29 35.68 14.11
N VAL A 171 0.20 36.91 14.05
CA VAL A 171 1.42 37.31 14.76
C VAL A 171 1.03 37.74 16.18
N SER A 172 1.68 37.18 17.18
CA SER A 172 1.50 37.53 18.59
C SER A 172 2.86 37.60 19.29
N GLY A 173 2.94 38.35 20.39
CA GLY A 173 4.15 38.49 21.19
C GLY A 173 4.75 39.91 21.18
N SER A 174 5.75 40.12 22.03
CA SER A 174 6.42 41.40 22.25
C SER A 174 7.88 41.13 22.65
N GLY A 175 8.81 41.98 22.20
CA GLY A 175 10.24 41.81 22.49
C GLY A 175 10.89 40.68 21.71
N LYS A 176 11.54 39.73 22.42
CA LYS A 176 12.27 38.59 21.82
C LYS A 176 11.43 37.30 21.66
N ASP A 177 10.17 37.32 22.07
CA ASP A 177 9.25 36.17 22.01
C ASP A 177 8.13 36.43 20.99
N ILE A 178 8.49 36.80 19.75
CA ILE A 178 7.52 37.03 18.69
C ILE A 178 7.21 35.70 18.01
N THR A 179 5.93 35.38 17.90
CA THR A 179 5.46 34.12 17.33
C THR A 179 4.50 34.36 16.18
N LEU A 180 4.74 33.69 15.06
CA LEU A 180 3.77 33.55 13.98
C LEU A 180 3.06 32.22 14.17
N SER A 181 1.77 32.31 14.44
CA SER A 181 0.88 31.16 14.54
C SER A 181 0.15 30.96 13.23
N ALA A 182 0.29 29.78 12.63
CA ALA A 182 -0.49 29.36 11.46
C ALA A 182 -1.48 28.27 11.88
N ASN A 183 -2.75 28.45 11.53
CA ASN A 183 -3.81 27.49 11.78
C ASN A 183 -4.55 27.17 10.48
N MET A 184 -5.04 25.95 10.34
CA MET A 184 -5.89 25.57 9.20
C MET A 184 -7.29 26.15 9.40
N GLY A 185 -7.76 26.95 8.44
CA GLY A 185 -9.16 27.38 8.41
C GLY A 185 -10.12 26.20 8.22
N VAL A 186 -11.39 26.36 8.63
CA VAL A 186 -12.41 25.28 8.57
C VAL A 186 -12.55 24.67 7.17
N ALA A 187 -12.49 25.50 6.11
CA ALA A 187 -12.54 25.02 4.73
C ALA A 187 -11.31 24.21 4.32
N SER A 188 -10.12 24.53 4.86
CA SER A 188 -8.88 23.78 4.63
C SER A 188 -8.91 22.44 5.38
N GLN A 189 -9.42 22.43 6.62
CA GLN A 189 -9.62 21.20 7.38
C GLN A 189 -10.54 20.22 6.65
N LYS A 190 -11.70 20.70 6.16
CA LYS A 190 -12.63 19.87 5.40
C LYS A 190 -12.00 19.31 4.12
N ARG A 191 -11.28 20.13 3.35
CA ARG A 191 -10.55 19.66 2.16
C ARG A 191 -9.50 18.60 2.49
N THR A 192 -8.80 18.77 3.61
CA THR A 192 -7.78 17.81 4.07
C THR A 192 -8.42 16.49 4.49
N GLN A 193 -9.57 16.53 5.17
CA GLN A 193 -10.34 15.34 5.54
C GLN A 193 -10.87 14.61 4.29
N GLU A 194 -11.46 15.33 3.34
CA GLU A 194 -11.93 14.78 2.07
C GLU A 194 -10.78 14.16 1.26
N PHE A 195 -9.62 14.83 1.24
CA PHE A 195 -8.41 14.31 0.61
C PHE A 195 -7.93 13.02 1.30
N ALA A 196 -7.87 13.01 2.63
CA ALA A 196 -7.44 11.84 3.38
C ALA A 196 -8.36 10.64 3.14
N LEU A 197 -9.67 10.86 3.10
CA LEU A 197 -10.66 9.83 2.80
C LEU A 197 -10.51 9.28 1.38
N LYS A 198 -10.38 10.16 0.39
CA LYS A 198 -10.18 9.78 -1.01
C LYS A 198 -8.88 8.99 -1.21
N GLN A 199 -7.80 9.42 -0.56
CA GLN A 199 -6.51 8.74 -0.61
C GLN A 199 -6.58 7.35 0.04
N ASN A 200 -7.21 7.24 1.21
CA ASN A 200 -7.40 5.95 1.88
C ASN A 200 -8.30 5.01 1.05
N LEU A 201 -9.34 5.53 0.39
CA LEU A 201 -10.19 4.74 -0.51
C LEU A 201 -9.38 4.17 -1.67
N GLN A 202 -8.57 5.00 -2.33
CA GLN A 202 -7.69 4.55 -3.42
C GLN A 202 -6.69 3.50 -2.93
N THR A 203 -6.13 3.69 -1.74
CA THR A 203 -5.20 2.75 -1.10
C THR A 203 -5.87 1.40 -0.84
N LEU A 204 -7.08 1.39 -0.27
CA LEU A 204 -7.86 0.18 -0.03
C LEU A 204 -8.19 -0.54 -1.34
N HIS A 205 -8.59 0.19 -2.38
CA HIS A 205 -8.85 -0.40 -3.69
C HIS A 205 -7.63 -1.16 -4.22
N ASN A 206 -6.45 -0.56 -4.14
CA ASN A 206 -5.20 -1.20 -4.56
C ASN A 206 -4.87 -2.46 -3.71
N ARG A 207 -5.01 -2.37 -2.38
CA ARG A 207 -4.74 -3.51 -1.47
C ARG A 207 -5.71 -4.67 -1.67
N ILE A 208 -6.95 -4.39 -2.05
CA ILE A 208 -7.93 -5.44 -2.29
C ILE A 208 -7.63 -6.19 -3.59
N ASN A 209 -7.08 -5.52 -4.59
CA ASN A 209 -6.60 -6.19 -5.79
C ASN A 209 -5.49 -7.22 -5.47
N GLU A 210 -4.66 -6.97 -4.44
CA GLU A 210 -3.67 -7.94 -3.94
C GLU A 210 -4.29 -9.21 -3.35
N LEU A 211 -5.50 -9.11 -2.79
CA LEU A 211 -6.22 -10.26 -2.25
C LEU A 211 -6.71 -11.21 -3.35
N GLY A 212 -6.61 -10.82 -4.63
CA GLY A 212 -7.10 -11.60 -5.77
C GLY A 212 -8.62 -11.69 -5.81
N VAL A 213 -9.31 -10.75 -5.16
CA VAL A 213 -10.78 -10.67 -5.16
C VAL A 213 -11.22 -10.09 -6.50
N ALA A 214 -12.01 -10.87 -7.23
CA ALA A 214 -12.36 -10.51 -8.61
C ALA A 214 -13.20 -9.22 -8.72
N GLU A 215 -14.00 -8.88 -7.71
CA GLU A 215 -14.93 -7.74 -7.74
C GLU A 215 -15.22 -7.19 -6.34
N PRO A 216 -14.33 -6.38 -5.76
CA PRO A 216 -14.57 -5.76 -4.47
C PRO A 216 -15.44 -4.50 -4.60
N ILE A 217 -16.30 -4.27 -3.60
CA ILE A 217 -17.03 -3.01 -3.48
C ILE A 217 -16.36 -2.19 -2.38
N VAL A 218 -15.79 -1.05 -2.75
CA VAL A 218 -15.18 -0.08 -1.84
C VAL A 218 -15.89 1.24 -2.02
N GLN A 219 -16.60 1.69 -1.00
CA GLN A 219 -17.42 2.90 -1.08
C GLN A 219 -17.27 3.73 0.19
N GLN A 220 -17.30 5.05 0.03
CA GLN A 220 -17.40 5.96 1.15
C GLN A 220 -18.78 5.86 1.80
N GLN A 221 -18.82 5.77 3.14
CA GLN A 221 -20.04 5.86 3.93
C GLN A 221 -19.94 7.04 4.91
N GLY A 222 -20.75 8.07 4.70
CA GLY A 222 -20.71 9.26 5.54
C GLY A 222 -19.44 10.10 5.33
N LEU A 223 -18.99 10.78 6.38
CA LEU A 223 -17.87 11.73 6.31
C LEU A 223 -16.50 11.09 6.58
N ASP A 224 -16.45 10.00 7.34
CA ASP A 224 -15.21 9.42 7.86
C ASP A 224 -15.13 7.90 7.74
N ARG A 225 -16.08 7.24 7.07
CA ARG A 225 -16.12 5.78 6.98
C ARG A 225 -16.02 5.27 5.56
N ILE A 226 -15.51 4.06 5.44
CA ILE A 226 -15.38 3.32 4.19
C ILE A 226 -15.98 1.92 4.38
N VAL A 227 -16.94 1.58 3.54
CA VAL A 227 -17.50 0.23 3.42
C VAL A 227 -16.67 -0.57 2.44
N VAL A 228 -16.25 -1.76 2.86
CA VAL A 228 -15.55 -2.72 2.04
C VAL A 228 -16.30 -4.04 2.04
N GLN A 229 -16.68 -4.53 0.86
CA GLN A 229 -17.25 -5.86 0.67
C GLN A 229 -16.33 -6.68 -0.20
N LEU A 230 -15.97 -7.86 0.29
CA LEU A 230 -15.10 -8.81 -0.40
C LEU A 230 -15.84 -10.14 -0.61
N PRO A 231 -16.55 -10.29 -1.75
CA PRO A 231 -17.25 -11.53 -2.08
C PRO A 231 -16.28 -12.70 -2.26
N GLY A 232 -16.64 -13.86 -1.73
CA GLY A 232 -15.86 -15.10 -1.86
C GLY A 232 -14.58 -15.17 -1.02
N VAL A 233 -14.27 -14.15 -0.22
CA VAL A 233 -13.17 -14.21 0.77
C VAL A 233 -13.61 -15.05 1.96
N GLN A 234 -12.92 -16.16 2.18
CA GLN A 234 -13.23 -17.09 3.28
C GLN A 234 -12.39 -16.84 4.53
N ASP A 235 -11.22 -16.22 4.38
CA ASP A 235 -10.28 -15.96 5.47
C ASP A 235 -10.38 -14.49 5.91
N THR A 236 -11.23 -14.25 6.92
CA THR A 236 -11.48 -12.90 7.46
C THR A 236 -10.24 -12.31 8.10
N ALA A 237 -9.44 -13.13 8.80
CA ALA A 237 -8.25 -12.71 9.50
C ALA A 237 -7.17 -12.21 8.52
N LYS A 238 -6.94 -12.95 7.42
CA LYS A 238 -6.02 -12.53 6.38
C LYS A 238 -6.48 -11.25 5.66
N ALA A 239 -7.78 -11.11 5.41
CA ALA A 239 -8.33 -9.89 4.84
C ALA A 239 -8.15 -8.69 5.78
N LYS A 240 -8.47 -8.85 7.06
CA LYS A 240 -8.28 -7.84 8.10
C LYS A 240 -6.83 -7.42 8.23
N GLU A 241 -5.90 -8.38 8.18
CA GLU A 241 -4.48 -8.09 8.19
C GLU A 241 -4.09 -7.21 7.00
N ILE A 242 -4.45 -7.58 5.77
CA ILE A 242 -4.06 -6.82 4.58
C ILE A 242 -4.69 -5.42 4.55
N LEU A 243 -5.96 -5.30 4.94
CA LEU A 243 -6.64 -4.01 4.96
C LEU A 243 -6.12 -3.09 6.08
N GLY A 244 -5.82 -3.64 7.26
CA GLY A 244 -5.37 -2.90 8.44
C GLY A 244 -3.87 -2.59 8.49
N ARG A 245 -3.06 -3.08 7.55
CA ARG A 245 -1.61 -2.82 7.53
C ARG A 245 -1.32 -1.33 7.28
N THR A 246 -0.65 -0.66 8.21
CA THR A 246 -0.09 0.67 7.96
C THR A 246 1.33 0.50 7.45
N ALA A 247 1.49 0.37 6.13
CA ALA A 247 2.79 0.47 5.48
C ALA A 247 3.12 1.95 5.27
N THR A 248 4.29 2.39 5.74
CA THR A 248 4.83 3.71 5.41
C THR A 248 6.07 3.51 4.57
N LEU A 249 6.15 4.22 3.45
CA LEU A 249 7.32 4.19 2.60
C LEU A 249 8.15 5.45 2.85
N GLU A 250 9.44 5.24 3.08
CA GLU A 250 10.39 6.31 3.31
C GLU A 250 11.57 6.17 2.38
N ILE A 251 12.04 7.31 1.89
CA ILE A 251 13.21 7.41 1.05
C ILE A 251 14.25 8.15 1.86
N ARG A 252 15.42 7.53 2.03
CA ARG A 252 16.51 8.02 2.86
C ARG A 252 17.85 7.84 2.15
N LEU A 253 18.83 8.68 2.46
CA LEU A 253 20.19 8.54 1.91
C LEU A 253 20.95 7.43 2.63
N VAL A 254 21.75 6.68 1.87
CA VAL A 254 22.73 5.74 2.43
C VAL A 254 23.96 6.54 2.90
N ASP A 255 24.50 6.21 4.06
CA ASP A 255 25.73 6.83 4.54
C ASP A 255 26.95 6.11 3.97
N GLU A 256 27.42 6.53 2.80
CA GLU A 256 28.58 5.94 2.13
C GLU A 256 29.90 6.25 2.86
N GLU A 257 29.97 7.29 3.69
CA GLU A 257 31.21 7.75 4.34
C GLU A 257 31.62 6.85 5.52
N LYS A 258 30.67 6.06 6.05
CA LYS A 258 30.85 5.19 7.22
C LYS A 258 30.70 3.70 6.89
N THR A 259 30.95 3.34 5.63
CA THR A 259 30.82 1.96 5.12
C THR A 259 32.10 1.13 5.25
N ASP A 260 33.11 1.61 5.97
CA ASP A 260 34.33 0.83 6.21
C ASP A 260 34.04 -0.44 7.02
N PHE A 261 34.81 -1.50 6.76
CA PHE A 261 34.59 -2.82 7.35
C PHE A 261 34.52 -2.77 8.88
N ALA A 262 35.38 -1.97 9.52
CA ALA A 262 35.42 -1.85 10.98
C ALA A 262 34.16 -1.16 11.53
N THR A 263 33.64 -0.14 10.85
CA THR A 263 32.38 0.52 11.24
C THR A 263 31.18 -0.39 11.03
N LEU A 264 31.11 -1.13 9.91
CA LEU A 264 30.03 -2.09 9.66
C LEU A 264 30.03 -3.26 10.65
N GLU A 265 31.20 -3.75 11.05
CA GLU A 265 31.34 -4.78 12.07
C GLU A 265 30.84 -4.29 13.44
N LYS A 266 31.25 -3.07 13.85
CA LYS A 266 30.75 -2.43 15.08
C LYS A 266 29.24 -2.20 15.04
N ALA A 267 28.72 -1.72 13.92
CA ALA A 267 27.28 -1.51 13.74
C ALA A 267 26.51 -2.83 13.85
N THR A 268 27.02 -3.91 13.25
CA THR A 268 26.42 -5.26 13.33
C THR A 268 26.42 -5.79 14.76
N ASN A 269 27.42 -5.41 15.55
CA ASN A 269 27.51 -5.70 16.99
C ASN A 269 26.71 -4.71 17.87
N GLY A 270 25.85 -3.87 17.28
CA GLY A 270 24.93 -2.98 17.99
C GLY A 270 25.44 -1.56 18.25
N GLN A 271 26.65 -1.21 17.80
CA GLN A 271 27.21 0.14 17.92
C GLN A 271 27.04 0.91 16.60
N VAL A 272 25.82 1.37 16.34
CA VAL A 272 25.50 2.14 15.13
C VAL A 272 25.99 3.60 15.28
N PRO A 273 26.68 4.16 14.27
CA PRO A 273 27.11 5.56 14.30
C PRO A 273 25.95 6.54 14.52
N PHE A 274 26.25 7.67 15.17
CA PHE A 274 25.25 8.70 15.40
C PHE A 274 24.70 9.25 14.08
N GLY A 275 23.37 9.36 14.00
CA GLY A 275 22.66 9.83 12.82
C GLY A 275 22.27 8.73 11.83
N ASP A 276 22.68 7.48 12.05
CA ASP A 276 22.42 6.36 11.14
C ASP A 276 21.61 5.24 11.79
N GLU A 277 21.05 4.39 10.94
CA GLU A 277 20.38 3.14 11.27
C GLU A 277 20.93 2.03 10.38
N LEU A 278 21.16 0.85 10.99
CA LEU A 278 21.64 -0.32 10.29
C LEU A 278 20.47 -1.15 9.79
N TYR A 279 20.44 -1.41 8.50
CA TYR A 279 19.52 -2.34 7.86
C TYR A 279 20.28 -3.40 7.07
N LYS A 280 19.52 -4.35 6.51
CA LYS A 280 20.05 -5.30 5.54
C LYS A 280 19.44 -5.00 4.19
N ASP A 281 20.27 -4.99 3.14
CA ASP A 281 19.78 -4.92 1.77
C ASP A 281 19.15 -6.26 1.33
N ARG A 282 18.63 -6.29 0.10
CA ARG A 282 17.99 -7.49 -0.50
C ARG A 282 18.93 -8.70 -0.59
N GLU A 283 20.24 -8.49 -0.61
CA GLU A 283 21.26 -9.54 -0.64
C GLU A 283 21.72 -9.94 0.78
N GLY A 284 21.11 -9.36 1.82
CA GLY A 284 21.44 -9.60 3.22
C GLY A 284 22.69 -8.85 3.71
N ARG A 285 23.26 -7.95 2.90
CA ARG A 285 24.43 -7.16 3.27
C ARG A 285 24.04 -6.01 4.20
N PRO A 286 24.85 -5.70 5.22
CA PRO A 286 24.60 -4.56 6.08
C PRO A 286 24.69 -3.25 5.29
N ILE A 287 23.70 -2.38 5.47
CA ILE A 287 23.65 -1.05 4.86
C ILE A 287 23.31 -0.01 5.92
N LEU A 288 24.12 1.05 6.01
CA LEU A 288 23.87 2.18 6.90
C LEU A 288 23.05 3.23 6.18
N VAL A 289 21.91 3.58 6.77
CA VAL A 289 20.97 4.55 6.21
C VAL A 289 20.83 5.72 7.19
N LYS A 290 20.87 6.95 6.68
CA LYS A 290 20.72 8.14 7.52
C LYS A 290 19.32 8.19 8.12
N LYS A 291 19.19 8.62 9.38
CA LYS A 291 17.91 8.80 10.08
C LYS A 291 17.02 9.89 9.46
N SER A 292 17.61 10.83 8.74
CA SER A 292 16.86 11.91 8.08
C SER A 292 16.03 11.38 6.92
N VAL A 293 14.72 11.55 7.00
CA VAL A 293 13.80 11.22 5.90
C VAL A 293 13.90 12.28 4.81
N VAL A 294 14.20 11.86 3.59
CA VAL A 294 14.26 12.73 2.41
C VAL A 294 12.86 12.95 1.85
N LEU A 295 12.15 11.85 1.63
CA LEU A 295 10.83 11.87 1.04
C LEU A 295 10.01 10.69 1.59
N THR A 296 8.73 10.91 1.79
CA THR A 296 7.76 9.89 2.18
C THR A 296 6.88 9.49 0.99
N GLY A 297 6.32 8.29 1.04
CA GLY A 297 5.48 7.75 -0.05
C GLY A 297 4.20 8.54 -0.33
N ASP A 298 3.77 9.44 0.57
CA ASP A 298 2.65 10.37 0.34
C ASP A 298 2.93 11.42 -0.74
N ARG A 299 4.20 11.59 -1.14
CA ARG A 299 4.62 12.47 -2.25
C ARG A 299 4.65 11.76 -3.60
N ILE A 300 4.34 10.47 -3.64
CA ILE A 300 4.22 9.68 -4.86
C ILE A 300 2.76 9.76 -5.34
N THR A 301 2.56 10.27 -6.56
CA THR A 301 1.24 10.38 -7.18
C THR A 301 0.89 9.15 -8.01
N ASP A 302 1.89 8.52 -8.61
CA ASP A 302 1.73 7.29 -9.40
C ASP A 302 3.02 6.46 -9.41
N ALA A 303 2.88 5.15 -9.57
CA ALA A 303 3.99 4.23 -9.74
C ALA A 303 3.57 3.04 -10.61
N GLY A 304 4.36 2.67 -11.61
CA GLY A 304 4.06 1.57 -12.53
C GLY A 304 5.31 0.81 -12.97
N PRO A 305 5.18 -0.48 -13.31
CA PRO A 305 6.29 -1.25 -13.85
C PRO A 305 6.68 -0.71 -15.23
N GLY A 306 7.96 -0.79 -15.55
CA GLY A 306 8.51 -0.38 -16.82
C GLY A 306 9.71 -1.22 -17.21
N VAL A 307 10.24 -0.95 -18.39
CA VAL A 307 11.47 -1.55 -18.91
C VAL A 307 12.44 -0.44 -19.23
N ASP A 308 13.69 -0.57 -18.78
CA ASP A 308 14.74 0.37 -19.12
C ASP A 308 15.14 0.21 -20.59
N GLY A 309 15.08 1.31 -21.34
CA GLY A 309 15.36 1.32 -22.78
C GLY A 309 16.84 1.06 -23.14
N GLN A 310 17.78 1.19 -22.19
CA GLN A 310 19.20 0.98 -22.47
C GLN A 310 19.64 -0.48 -22.33
N ASN A 311 19.16 -1.17 -21.30
CA ASN A 311 19.64 -2.50 -20.93
C ASN A 311 18.52 -3.56 -20.87
N GLY A 312 17.26 -3.17 -21.11
CA GLY A 312 16.11 -4.09 -21.05
C GLY A 312 15.76 -4.58 -19.64
N SER A 313 16.36 -4.01 -18.60
CA SER A 313 16.09 -4.39 -17.20
C SER A 313 14.70 -3.92 -16.76
N SER A 314 14.11 -4.63 -15.80
CA SER A 314 12.83 -4.24 -15.21
C SER A 314 13.03 -3.09 -14.24
N VAL A 315 12.17 -2.08 -14.33
CA VAL A 315 12.23 -0.86 -13.52
C VAL A 315 10.86 -0.48 -12.98
N VAL A 316 10.83 0.42 -12.00
CA VAL A 316 9.59 1.07 -11.57
C VAL A 316 9.66 2.55 -11.91
N ASN A 317 8.71 3.01 -12.73
CA ASN A 317 8.53 4.42 -13.03
C ASN A 317 7.64 5.04 -11.97
N VAL A 318 8.13 6.08 -11.30
CA VAL A 318 7.45 6.78 -10.21
C VAL A 318 7.23 8.23 -10.62
N THR A 319 6.03 8.75 -10.36
CA THR A 319 5.69 10.16 -10.52
C THR A 319 5.51 10.79 -9.15
N LEU A 320 6.16 11.93 -8.92
CA LEU A 320 6.09 12.71 -7.69
C LEU A 320 5.14 13.90 -7.86
N ASP A 321 4.57 14.39 -6.76
CA ASP A 321 3.88 15.69 -6.76
C ASP A 321 4.88 16.86 -6.94
N GLY A 322 4.39 18.08 -7.18
CA GLY A 322 5.25 19.24 -7.43
C GLY A 322 6.19 19.57 -6.25
N ARG A 323 5.79 19.29 -5.01
CA ARG A 323 6.61 19.52 -3.81
C ARG A 323 7.71 18.46 -3.72
N GLY A 324 7.33 17.19 -3.87
CA GLY A 324 8.23 16.04 -3.91
C GLY A 324 9.28 16.20 -5.01
N ALA A 325 8.89 16.60 -6.21
CA ALA A 325 9.82 16.88 -7.31
C ALA A 325 10.88 17.94 -6.94
N GLY A 326 10.48 19.02 -6.25
CA GLY A 326 11.40 20.07 -5.80
C GLY A 326 12.39 19.60 -4.72
N ILE A 327 11.91 18.85 -3.72
CA ILE A 327 12.76 18.26 -2.67
C ILE A 327 13.75 17.29 -3.31
N PHE A 328 13.26 16.39 -4.16
CA PHE A 328 14.05 15.36 -4.81
C PHE A 328 15.12 15.96 -5.72
N LYS A 329 14.79 17.02 -6.45
CA LYS A 329 15.76 17.78 -7.28
C LYS A 329 16.94 18.28 -6.46
N ASN A 330 16.68 18.96 -5.34
CA ASN A 330 17.74 19.53 -4.51
C ASN A 330 18.60 18.43 -3.89
N VAL A 331 17.98 17.37 -3.38
CA VAL A 331 18.69 16.29 -2.71
C VAL A 331 19.52 15.48 -3.69
N THR A 332 19.00 15.17 -4.88
CA THR A 332 19.74 14.43 -5.90
C THR A 332 20.90 15.23 -6.47
N ARG A 333 20.73 16.54 -6.68
CA ARG A 333 21.82 17.45 -7.11
C ARG A 333 23.05 17.37 -6.20
N ASP A 334 22.84 17.36 -4.89
CA ASP A 334 23.94 17.38 -3.91
C ASP A 334 24.49 15.99 -3.58
N ASN A 335 23.87 14.91 -4.09
CA ASN A 335 24.19 13.53 -3.73
C ASN A 335 24.37 12.61 -4.95
N VAL A 336 24.72 13.15 -6.12
CA VAL A 336 25.07 12.36 -7.30
C VAL A 336 26.21 11.38 -6.97
N GLY A 337 26.06 10.13 -7.38
CA GLY A 337 26.99 9.03 -7.11
C GLY A 337 26.78 8.31 -5.77
N LYS A 338 25.89 8.80 -4.89
CA LYS A 338 25.53 8.13 -3.62
C LYS A 338 24.29 7.27 -3.78
N ARG A 339 24.13 6.23 -2.95
CA ARG A 339 22.90 5.43 -2.93
C ARG A 339 21.77 6.08 -2.15
N MET A 340 20.55 5.80 -2.60
CA MET A 340 19.32 6.23 -1.95
C MET A 340 18.47 5.00 -1.65
N ALA A 341 18.25 4.72 -0.37
CA ALA A 341 17.47 3.58 0.09
C ALA A 341 15.98 3.91 0.10
N ILE A 342 15.18 2.97 -0.41
CA ILE A 342 13.72 2.95 -0.29
C ILE A 342 13.37 1.93 0.78
N LEU A 343 12.79 2.41 1.87
CA LEU A 343 12.45 1.62 3.04
C LEU A 343 10.94 1.47 3.15
N LEU A 344 10.50 0.24 3.38
CA LEU A 344 9.15 -0.09 3.76
C LEU A 344 9.11 -0.31 5.27
N ILE A 345 8.33 0.49 5.97
CA ILE A 345 8.16 0.42 7.42
C ILE A 345 6.77 -0.13 7.71
N GLU A 346 6.71 -1.25 8.42
CA GLU A 346 5.47 -1.92 8.77
C GLU A 346 5.56 -2.55 10.16
N LYS A 347 4.64 -2.18 11.07
CA LYS A 347 4.53 -2.74 12.44
C LYS A 347 5.87 -2.76 13.21
N GLY A 348 6.71 -1.74 12.98
CA GLY A 348 8.04 -1.64 13.62
C GLY A 348 9.15 -2.46 12.95
N ASN A 349 8.84 -3.18 11.87
CA ASN A 349 9.85 -3.80 11.00
C ASN A 349 10.12 -2.87 9.82
N THR A 350 11.40 -2.67 9.52
CA THR A 350 11.82 -1.87 8.38
C THR A 350 12.59 -2.75 7.41
N GLU A 351 12.12 -2.80 6.18
CA GLU A 351 12.73 -3.56 5.09
C GLU A 351 13.26 -2.62 4.02
N VAL A 352 14.50 -2.84 3.58
CA VAL A 352 15.08 -2.11 2.45
C VAL A 352 14.64 -2.79 1.16
N ILE A 353 13.74 -2.15 0.42
CA ILE A 353 13.23 -2.68 -0.85
C ILE A 353 14.33 -2.63 -1.91
N THR A 354 14.95 -1.46 -2.07
CA THR A 354 16.06 -1.25 -3.00
C THR A 354 16.87 -0.03 -2.58
N ALA A 355 18.13 0.02 -3.01
CA ALA A 355 19.05 1.13 -2.75
C ALA A 355 19.84 1.52 -4.01
N PRO A 356 19.18 2.04 -5.07
CA PRO A 356 19.84 2.43 -6.30
C PRO A 356 20.79 3.62 -6.10
N VAL A 357 21.75 3.74 -7.01
CA VAL A 357 22.67 4.89 -7.09
C VAL A 357 21.98 6.06 -7.79
N ILE A 358 22.17 7.27 -7.27
CA ILE A 358 21.72 8.50 -7.91
C ILE A 358 22.68 8.83 -9.06
N ASN A 359 22.23 8.67 -10.31
CA ASN A 359 23.08 8.90 -11.48
C ASN A 359 23.14 10.38 -11.92
N GLU A 360 22.04 11.11 -11.75
CA GLU A 360 21.91 12.50 -12.18
C GLU A 360 20.92 13.28 -11.30
N GLU A 361 20.86 14.60 -11.47
CA GLU A 361 19.85 15.45 -10.83
C GLU A 361 18.46 15.19 -11.40
N ILE A 362 17.50 14.85 -10.54
CA ILE A 362 16.13 14.50 -10.95
C ILE A 362 15.18 15.67 -10.69
N GLY A 363 15.02 16.54 -11.69
CA GLY A 363 14.18 17.74 -11.59
C GLY A 363 12.76 17.62 -12.13
N GLY A 364 12.48 16.59 -12.95
CA GLY A 364 11.22 16.48 -13.71
C GLY A 364 10.04 15.85 -12.96
N GLY A 365 10.22 15.45 -11.69
CA GLY A 365 9.20 14.74 -10.92
C GLY A 365 8.92 13.31 -11.38
N ARG A 366 9.63 12.81 -12.40
CA ARG A 366 9.61 11.41 -12.82
C ARG A 366 10.91 10.75 -12.42
N VAL A 367 10.81 9.62 -11.74
CA VAL A 367 11.94 8.85 -11.22
C VAL A 367 11.85 7.44 -11.77
N GLN A 368 12.97 6.87 -12.19
CA GLN A 368 13.08 5.48 -12.57
C GLN A 368 13.88 4.74 -11.50
N ILE A 369 13.25 3.76 -10.85
CA ILE A 369 13.87 2.92 -9.82
C ILE A 369 14.34 1.63 -10.48
N SER A 370 15.66 1.42 -10.48
CA SER A 370 16.31 0.21 -11.00
C SER A 370 16.55 -0.84 -9.91
N GLY A 371 17.05 -2.01 -10.32
CA GLY A 371 17.41 -3.10 -9.42
C GLY A 371 16.34 -4.18 -9.24
N MET A 372 15.27 -4.17 -10.05
CA MET A 372 14.26 -5.24 -10.03
C MET A 372 14.81 -6.48 -10.75
N ALA A 373 14.58 -7.66 -10.20
CA ALA A 373 15.03 -8.92 -10.78
C ALA A 373 14.20 -9.34 -12.00
N ASN A 374 12.92 -8.96 -12.05
CA ASN A 374 12.00 -9.25 -13.14
C ASN A 374 10.76 -8.34 -13.13
N VAL A 375 9.93 -8.47 -14.17
CA VAL A 375 8.70 -7.69 -14.36
C VAL A 375 7.68 -7.91 -13.23
N GLN A 376 7.62 -9.13 -12.67
CA GLN A 376 6.71 -9.42 -11.56
C GLN A 376 7.12 -8.63 -10.32
N GLU A 377 8.41 -8.65 -9.97
CA GLU A 377 8.92 -7.86 -8.86
C GLU A 377 8.71 -6.35 -9.08
N ALA A 378 8.95 -5.85 -10.29
CA ALA A 378 8.65 -4.45 -10.62
C ALA A 378 7.16 -4.12 -10.42
N THR A 379 6.27 -5.06 -10.75
CA THR A 379 4.83 -4.92 -10.53
C THR A 379 4.52 -4.86 -9.04
N ASP A 380 5.05 -5.79 -8.25
CA ASP A 380 4.82 -5.87 -6.81
C ASP A 380 5.35 -4.62 -6.09
N VAL A 381 6.58 -4.17 -6.41
CA VAL A 381 7.16 -2.95 -5.84
C VAL A 381 6.40 -1.71 -6.30
N SER A 382 5.96 -1.63 -7.56
CA SER A 382 5.13 -0.53 -8.03
C SER A 382 3.80 -0.45 -7.29
N LEU A 383 3.23 -1.60 -6.92
CA LEU A 383 2.01 -1.66 -6.16
C LEU A 383 2.24 -1.21 -4.72
N LEU A 384 3.34 -1.61 -4.08
CA LEU A 384 3.73 -1.10 -2.75
C LEU A 384 3.95 0.42 -2.75
N LEU A 385 4.61 0.95 -3.79
CA LEU A 385 4.83 2.39 -3.95
C LEU A 385 3.52 3.14 -4.20
N ARG A 386 2.60 2.57 -5.00
CA ARG A 386 1.29 3.17 -5.33
C ARG A 386 0.26 3.02 -4.24
N ALA A 387 0.33 1.93 -3.47
CA ALA A 387 -0.46 1.73 -2.26
C ALA A 387 -0.20 2.88 -1.28
N GLY A 388 0.97 3.53 -1.38
CA GLY A 388 1.30 4.75 -0.67
C GLY A 388 1.29 4.54 0.84
N ALA A 389 1.71 5.57 1.57
CA ALA A 389 1.34 5.64 2.97
C ALA A 389 -0.15 5.99 3.06
N LEU A 390 -0.89 5.36 3.97
CA LEU A 390 -2.23 5.81 4.31
C LEU A 390 -2.17 7.30 4.69
N ALA A 391 -3.15 8.07 4.22
CA ALA A 391 -3.23 9.50 4.58
C ALA A 391 -3.49 9.64 6.08
N ALA A 392 -4.33 8.75 6.62
CA ALA A 392 -4.55 8.60 8.05
C ALA A 392 -4.77 7.12 8.43
N PRO A 393 -4.46 6.74 9.68
CA PRO A 393 -4.82 5.43 10.22
C PRO A 393 -6.32 5.16 10.09
N MET A 394 -6.68 3.88 10.03
CA MET A 394 -8.08 3.46 10.02
C MET A 394 -8.30 2.27 10.94
N GLU A 395 -9.50 2.21 11.52
CA GLU A 395 -9.91 1.15 12.42
C GLU A 395 -11.15 0.45 11.87
N ILE A 396 -11.23 -0.87 12.06
CA ILE A 396 -12.43 -1.64 11.70
C ILE A 396 -13.41 -1.53 12.86
N ILE A 397 -14.52 -0.81 12.63
CA ILE A 397 -15.56 -0.60 13.64
C ILE A 397 -16.71 -1.60 13.52
N GLU A 398 -16.86 -2.23 12.35
CA GLU A 398 -17.84 -3.28 12.12
C GLU A 398 -17.27 -4.37 11.22
N GLU A 399 -17.52 -5.62 11.58
CA GLU A 399 -17.15 -6.81 10.81
C GLU A 399 -18.36 -7.75 10.74
N ARG A 400 -18.77 -8.11 9.53
CA ARG A 400 -19.77 -9.15 9.27
C ARG A 400 -19.21 -10.16 8.29
N THR A 401 -19.33 -11.43 8.64
CA THR A 401 -18.95 -12.53 7.74
C THR A 401 -20.21 -13.26 7.32
N VAL A 402 -20.39 -13.41 6.01
CA VAL A 402 -21.48 -14.21 5.44
C VAL A 402 -20.90 -15.55 4.99
N GLY A 403 -21.37 -16.63 5.62
CA GLY A 403 -20.95 -17.98 5.28
C GLY A 403 -21.48 -18.40 3.89
N PRO A 404 -20.71 -19.19 3.10
CA PRO A 404 -21.15 -19.68 1.79
C PRO A 404 -22.45 -20.52 1.83
N SER A 405 -22.71 -21.21 2.95
CA SER A 405 -23.89 -22.07 3.12
C SER A 405 -25.22 -21.29 3.10
N MET A 406 -25.23 -20.09 3.70
CA MET A 406 -26.41 -19.19 3.66
C MET A 406 -26.70 -18.72 2.23
N GLY A 407 -25.65 -18.46 1.45
CA GLY A 407 -25.76 -18.09 0.05
C GLY A 407 -26.30 -19.23 -0.82
N GLU A 408 -25.79 -20.46 -0.61
CA GLU A 408 -26.28 -21.65 -1.32
C GLU A 408 -27.78 -21.89 -1.10
N GLU A 409 -28.25 -21.74 0.14
CA GLU A 409 -29.66 -21.91 0.46
C GLU A 409 -30.53 -20.83 -0.21
N ASN A 410 -30.09 -19.56 -0.19
CA ASN A 410 -30.77 -18.47 -0.87
C ASN A 410 -30.84 -18.70 -2.39
N ILE A 411 -29.77 -19.20 -3.00
CA ILE A 411 -29.75 -19.57 -4.43
C ILE A 411 -30.77 -20.67 -4.70
N LYS A 412 -30.78 -21.75 -3.91
CA LYS A 412 -31.74 -22.87 -4.08
C LYS A 412 -33.18 -22.39 -3.96
N ARG A 413 -33.49 -21.59 -2.93
CA ARG A 413 -34.83 -21.01 -2.73
C ARG A 413 -35.23 -20.10 -3.90
N GLY A 414 -34.32 -19.25 -4.38
CA GLY A 414 -34.56 -18.40 -5.55
C GLY A 414 -34.85 -19.20 -6.81
N VAL A 415 -34.04 -20.22 -7.12
CA VAL A 415 -34.26 -21.11 -8.28
C VAL A 415 -35.59 -21.84 -8.17
N HIS A 416 -35.91 -22.42 -7.02
CA HIS A 416 -37.20 -23.09 -6.80
C HIS A 416 -38.37 -22.11 -6.96
N SER A 417 -38.26 -20.89 -6.43
CA SER A 417 -39.32 -19.88 -6.52
C SER A 417 -39.59 -19.48 -7.97
N THR A 418 -38.54 -19.27 -8.77
CA THR A 418 -38.66 -18.97 -10.20
C THR A 418 -39.24 -20.16 -10.98
N LEU A 419 -38.83 -21.39 -10.65
CA LEU A 419 -39.34 -22.60 -11.29
C LEU A 419 -40.84 -22.78 -11.04
N TRP A 420 -41.28 -22.66 -9.78
CA TRP A 420 -42.69 -22.76 -9.40
C TRP A 420 -43.51 -21.60 -9.99
N GLY A 421 -42.96 -20.39 -10.00
CA GLY A 421 -43.60 -19.23 -10.64
C GLY A 421 -43.79 -19.42 -12.15
N PHE A 422 -42.77 -19.94 -12.84
CA PHE A 422 -42.87 -20.24 -14.27
C PHE A 422 -43.89 -21.35 -14.55
N ALA A 423 -43.87 -22.42 -13.75
CA ALA A 423 -44.86 -23.50 -13.87
C ALA A 423 -46.30 -23.01 -13.66
N ALA A 424 -46.52 -22.07 -12.71
CA ALA A 424 -47.83 -21.48 -12.45
C ALA A 424 -48.30 -20.50 -13.54
N ILE A 425 -47.38 -19.87 -14.29
CA ILE A 425 -47.71 -18.99 -15.42
C ILE A 425 -47.95 -19.80 -16.70
N ALA A 426 -47.24 -20.91 -16.87
CA ALA A 426 -47.33 -21.76 -18.05
C ALA A 426 -48.51 -22.75 -18.01
N ALA A 427 -49.01 -23.09 -16.81
CA ALA A 427 -50.24 -23.84 -16.58
C ALA A 427 -51.46 -22.92 -16.68
#